data_AF-A0A1I5VIB4-F1
#
_entry.id   AF-A0A1I5VIB4-F1
#
_cell.length_a   1.000
_cell.length_b   1.000
_cell.length_c   1.000
_cell.angle_alpha   90.00
_cell.angle_beta   90.00
_cell.angle_gamma   90.00
#
_symmetry.space_group_name_H-M   'P 1'
#
loop_
_entity.id
_entity.type
_entity.pdbx_description
1 polymer ?
#
loop_
_entity_poly.entity_id
_entity_poly.type
_entity_poly.pdbx_seq_one_letter_code
_entity_poly.pdbx_strand_id
1 'polypeptide(L)'
;MAPWRDRASAERAAYQWLVDSLASAARGQGEVYVAVDGPHVVGVVSVGEQQHSTGAVDAYVGELAVAAEAVRMGAGRRLMTAAEEWARARGLPA
;
A
#
# COMPACT_ATOMS: atom_id res chain seq x y z
N MET A 1 11.14 16.69 3.30
CA MET A 1 10.21 16.84 2.16
C MET A 1 10.81 17.87 1.21
N ALA A 2 10.74 17.67 -0.10
CA ALA A 2 11.31 18.63 -1.04
C ALA A 2 10.58 19.98 -0.96
N PRO A 3 11.27 21.13 -1.09
CA PRO A 3 10.70 22.46 -0.84
C PRO A 3 9.57 22.85 -1.79
N TRP A 4 9.43 22.18 -2.95
CA TRP A 4 8.35 22.40 -3.90
C TRP A 4 7.08 21.59 -3.61
N ARG A 5 7.08 20.71 -2.60
CA ARG A 5 5.89 19.95 -2.21
C ARG A 5 5.12 20.72 -1.13
N ASP A 6 3.92 21.17 -1.47
CA ASP A 6 2.97 21.63 -0.45
C ASP A 6 2.54 20.44 0.42
N ARG A 7 2.88 20.52 1.70
CA ARG A 7 2.63 19.45 2.67
C ARG A 7 1.15 19.12 2.78
N ALA A 8 0.29 20.14 2.85
CA ALA A 8 -1.15 19.94 3.00
C ALA A 8 -1.73 19.24 1.76
N SER A 9 -1.28 19.62 0.56
CA SER A 9 -1.69 18.95 -0.68
C SER A 9 -1.18 17.51 -0.76
N ALA A 10 0.05 17.24 -0.31
CA ALA A 10 0.58 15.87 -0.25
C ALA A 10 -0.21 14.99 0.74
N GLU A 11 -0.56 15.52 1.91
CA GLU A 11 -1.36 14.83 2.91
C GLU A 11 -2.78 14.54 2.40
N ARG A 12 -3.44 15.51 1.74
CA ARG A 12 -4.74 15.30 1.09
C ARG A 12 -4.71 14.24 0.00
N ALA A 13 -3.67 14.26 -0.83
CA ALA A 13 -3.49 13.27 -1.88
C ALA A 13 -3.32 11.86 -1.28
N ALA A 14 -2.47 11.72 -0.26
CA ALA A 14 -2.26 10.44 0.42
C ALA A 14 -3.55 9.92 1.09
N TYR A 15 -4.34 10.80 1.72
CA TYR A 15 -5.64 10.44 2.27
C TYR A 15 -6.59 9.92 1.19
N GLN A 16 -6.68 10.63 0.07
CA GLN A 16 -7.57 10.24 -1.02
C GLN A 16 -7.16 8.90 -1.64
N TRP A 17 -5.86 8.70 -1.87
CA TRP A 17 -5.34 7.43 -2.38
C TRP A 17 -5.68 6.26 -1.45
N LEU A 18 -5.51 6.42 -0.13
CA LEU A 18 -5.89 5.37 0.82
C LEU A 18 -7.40 5.09 0.82
N VAL A 19 -8.24 6.12 0.70
CA VAL A 19 -9.70 5.95 0.58
C VAL A 19 -10.05 5.15 -0.67
N ASP A 20 -9.42 5.47 -1.80
CA ASP A 20 -9.66 4.78 -3.07
C ASP A 20 -9.18 3.31 -2.99
N SER A 21 -8.04 3.05 -2.35
CA SER A 21 -7.52 1.71 -2.08
C SER A 21 -8.46 0.88 -1.19
N LEU A 22 -9.01 1.46 -0.14
CA LEU A 22 -10.02 0.80 0.71
C LEU A 22 -11.30 0.49 -0.08
N ALA A 23 -11.75 1.41 -0.94
CA ALA A 23 -12.91 1.20 -1.80
C ALA A 23 -12.67 0.10 -2.84
N SER A 24 -11.46 0.02 -3.41
CA SER A 24 -11.04 -1.06 -4.31
C SER A 24 -11.03 -2.42 -3.59
N ALA A 25 -10.47 -2.46 -2.38
CA ALA A 25 -10.46 -3.67 -1.55
C ALA A 25 -11.88 -4.14 -1.20
N ALA A 26 -12.80 -3.23 -0.88
CA ALA A 26 -14.21 -3.55 -0.63
C ALA A 26 -14.93 -4.16 -1.85
N ARG A 27 -14.41 -3.94 -3.06
CA ARG A 27 -14.91 -4.55 -4.32
C ARG A 27 -14.18 -5.84 -4.69
N GLY A 28 -13.25 -6.31 -3.86
CA GLY A 28 -12.44 -7.51 -4.12
C GLY A 28 -11.33 -7.32 -5.16
N GLN A 29 -11.03 -6.07 -5.53
CA GLN A 29 -10.02 -5.70 -6.54
C GLN A 29 -8.63 -5.48 -5.95
N GLY A 30 -8.47 -5.72 -4.65
CA GLY A 30 -7.24 -5.46 -3.90
C GLY A 30 -7.39 -5.81 -2.42
N GLU A 31 -6.35 -5.55 -1.63
CA GLU A 31 -6.36 -5.67 -0.18
C GLU A 31 -5.55 -4.52 0.45
N VAL A 32 -5.84 -4.20 1.71
CA VAL A 32 -5.08 -3.24 2.50
C VAL A 32 -4.60 -3.93 3.77
N TYR A 33 -3.29 -4.01 3.95
CA TYR A 33 -2.67 -4.56 5.15
C TYR A 33 -2.15 -3.44 6.04
N VAL A 34 -2.28 -3.61 7.35
CA VAL A 34 -1.74 -2.70 8.35
C VAL A 34 -0.73 -3.41 9.24
N ALA A 35 0.35 -2.72 9.57
CA ALA A 35 1.26 -3.13 10.62
C ALA A 35 0.81 -2.49 11.93
N VAL A 36 0.66 -3.30 12.97
CA VAL A 36 0.24 -2.84 14.30
C VAL A 36 1.36 -3.04 15.32
N ASP A 37 1.54 -2.06 16.20
CA ASP A 37 2.37 -2.13 17.40
C ASP A 37 1.50 -1.76 18.62
N GLY A 38 1.12 -2.78 19.40
CA GLY A 38 0.08 -2.65 20.43
C GLY A 38 -1.24 -2.12 19.83
N PRO A 39 -1.79 -1.00 20.34
CA PRO A 39 -3.02 -0.40 19.81
C PRO A 39 -2.78 0.52 18.60
N HIS A 40 -1.54 0.70 18.15
CA HIS A 40 -1.19 1.70 17.14
C HIS A 40 -0.97 1.07 15.78
N VAL A 41 -1.55 1.68 14.73
CA VAL A 41 -1.18 1.40 13.34
C VAL A 41 0.11 2.15 13.04
N VAL A 42 1.17 1.40 12.72
CA VAL A 42 2.53 1.93 12.47
C VAL A 42 2.96 1.77 11.01
N GLY A 43 2.12 1.18 10.17
CA GLY A 43 2.36 1.11 8.74
C GLY A 43 1.16 0.57 7.97
N VAL A 44 1.17 0.80 6.66
CA VAL A 44 0.11 0.39 5.75
C VAL A 44 0.73 0.01 4.40
N VAL A 45 0.14 -1.00 3.76
CA VAL A 45 0.34 -1.27 2.33
C VAL A 45 -1.01 -1.54 1.67
N SER A 46 -1.25 -0.97 0.49
CA SER A 46 -2.36 -1.35 -0.38
C SER A 46 -1.83 -2.13 -1.57
N VAL A 47 -2.57 -3.17 -1.96
CA VAL A 47 -2.31 -3.98 -3.14
C VAL A 47 -3.53 -4.07 -4.02
N GLY A 48 -3.31 -4.16 -5.32
CA GLY A 48 -4.35 -4.35 -6.33
C GLY A 48 -3.77 -4.88 -7.63
N GLU A 49 -4.64 -5.08 -8.61
CA GLU A 49 -4.23 -5.46 -9.97
C GLU A 49 -4.01 -4.20 -10.81
N GLN A 50 -2.92 -4.16 -11.57
CA GLN A 50 -2.68 -3.12 -12.58
C GLN A 50 -2.64 -3.74 -13.97
N GLN A 51 -3.56 -3.29 -14.83
CA GLN A 51 -3.54 -3.66 -16.24
C GLN A 51 -2.62 -2.72 -17.02
N HIS A 52 -1.66 -3.32 -17.72
CA HIS A 52 -0.75 -2.61 -18.62
C HIS A 52 -1.35 -2.44 -20.00
N SER A 53 -0.88 -1.45 -20.77
CA SER A 53 -1.32 -1.22 -22.15
C SER A 53 -1.05 -2.40 -23.10
N THR A 54 -0.17 -3.33 -22.71
CA THR A 54 0.12 -4.59 -23.39
C THR A 54 -0.93 -5.68 -23.13
N GLY A 55 -1.88 -5.46 -22.22
CA GLY A 55 -2.85 -6.45 -21.74
C GLY A 55 -2.36 -7.32 -20.59
N ALA A 56 -1.08 -7.21 -20.18
CA ALA A 56 -0.56 -7.88 -18.99
C ALA A 56 -1.21 -7.33 -17.71
N VAL A 57 -1.38 -8.19 -16.72
CA VAL A 57 -1.90 -7.83 -15.39
C VAL A 57 -0.87 -8.24 -14.35
N ASP A 58 -0.37 -7.25 -13.60
CA ASP A 58 0.61 -7.43 -12.54
C ASP A 58 0.00 -7.07 -11.19
N ALA A 59 0.58 -7.61 -10.11
CA ALA A 59 0.31 -7.10 -8.78
C ALA A 59 0.95 -5.71 -8.64
N TYR A 60 0.19 -4.79 -8.05
CA TYR A 60 0.61 -3.40 -7.87
C TYR A 60 0.49 -3.00 -6.41
N VAL A 61 1.56 -2.38 -5.90
CA VAL A 61 1.57 -1.70 -4.59
C VAL A 61 1.27 -0.23 -4.81
N GLY A 62 0.14 0.25 -4.28
CA GLY A 62 -0.25 1.65 -4.39
C GLY A 62 0.43 2.50 -3.32
N GLU A 63 0.01 2.33 -2.07
CA GLU A 63 0.58 3.01 -0.92
C GLU A 63 1.46 2.05 -0.14
N LEU A 64 2.66 2.49 0.23
CA LEU A 64 3.48 1.86 1.25
C LEU A 64 4.01 2.95 2.17
N ALA A 65 3.62 2.92 3.44
CA ALA A 65 4.07 3.88 4.43
C ALA A 65 4.32 3.19 5.78
N VAL A 66 5.36 3.65 6.48
CA VAL A 66 5.71 3.23 7.83
C VAL A 66 5.97 4.49 8.66
N ALA A 67 5.40 4.53 9.86
CA ALA A 67 5.62 5.61 10.82
C ALA A 67 7.12 5.75 11.11
N ALA A 68 7.62 6.98 11.24
CA ALA A 68 9.05 7.25 11.34
C ALA A 68 9.70 6.55 12.54
N GLU A 69 8.97 6.48 13.65
CA GLU A 69 9.31 5.80 14.89
C GLU A 69 9.40 4.27 14.75
N ALA A 70 8.74 3.67 13.76
CA ALA A 70 8.74 2.22 13.49
C ALA A 70 9.71 1.82 12.37
N VAL A 71 10.46 2.77 11.81
CA VAL A 71 11.46 2.51 10.76
C VAL A 71 12.61 1.66 11.32
N ARG A 72 13.13 0.73 10.50
CA ARG A 72 14.15 -0.28 10.86
C ARG A 72 13.71 -1.33 11.89
N MET A 73 12.42 -1.39 12.24
CA MET A 73 11.85 -2.47 13.07
C MET A 73 11.26 -3.62 12.24
N GLY A 74 11.42 -3.57 10.91
CA GLY A 74 10.97 -4.63 10.00
C GLY A 74 9.51 -4.53 9.53
N ALA A 75 8.75 -3.51 9.96
CA ALA A 75 7.35 -3.31 9.55
C ALA A 75 7.18 -3.26 8.02
N GLY A 76 7.99 -2.45 7.33
CA GLY A 76 7.93 -2.36 5.87
C GLY A 76 8.22 -3.68 5.15
N ARG A 77 9.16 -4.49 5.68
CA ARG A 77 9.45 -5.81 5.11
C ARG A 77 8.25 -6.75 5.27
N ARG A 78 7.63 -6.78 6.45
CA ARG A 78 6.45 -7.64 6.71
C ARG A 78 5.25 -7.23 5.86
N LEU A 79 5.05 -5.92 5.66
CA LEU A 79 4.02 -5.40 4.76
C LEU A 79 4.26 -5.85 3.31
N MET A 80 5.48 -5.75 2.80
CA MET A 80 5.81 -6.25 1.46
C MET A 80 5.67 -7.77 1.34
N THR A 81 6.03 -8.54 2.38
CA THR A 81 5.77 -9.98 2.38
C THR A 81 4.27 -10.30 2.25
N ALA A 82 3.40 -9.57 2.95
CA ALA A 82 1.95 -9.73 2.81
C ALA A 82 1.48 -9.38 1.38
N ALA A 83 2.05 -8.32 0.79
CA ALA A 83 1.75 -7.94 -0.59
C ALA A 83 2.17 -9.02 -1.62
N GLU A 84 3.36 -9.60 -1.45
CA GLU A 84 3.87 -10.68 -2.30
C GLU A 84 3.05 -11.98 -2.12
N GLU A 85 2.61 -12.27 -0.90
CA GLU A 85 1.73 -13.41 -0.62
C GLU A 85 0.36 -13.25 -1.29
N TRP A 86 -0.22 -12.05 -1.23
CA TRP A 86 -1.45 -11.71 -1.94
C TRP A 86 -1.33 -11.91 -3.45
N ALA A 87 -0.24 -11.41 -4.05
CA ALA A 87 0.03 -11.55 -5.47
C ALA A 87 0.16 -13.04 -5.87
N ARG A 88 0.92 -13.80 -5.09
CA ARG A 88 1.14 -15.24 -5.32
C ARG A 88 -0.15 -16.04 -5.22
N ALA A 89 -1.02 -15.72 -4.25
CA ALA A 89 -2.33 -16.38 -4.09
C ALA A 89 -3.25 -16.16 -5.31
N ARG A 90 -3.02 -15.10 -6.08
CA ARG A 90 -3.76 -14.75 -7.30
C ARG A 90 -3.06 -15.15 -8.60
N GLY A 91 -1.86 -15.72 -8.52
CA GLY A 91 -1.06 -16.08 -9.69
C GLY A 91 -0.55 -14.88 -10.48
N LEU A 92 -0.46 -13.71 -9.84
CA LEU A 92 0.03 -12.48 -10.45
C LEU A 92 1.56 -12.40 -10.36
N PRO A 93 2.25 -11.87 -11.37
CA PRO A 93 3.65 -11.46 -11.25
C PRO A 93 3.80 -10.40 -10.15
N ALA A 94 4.82 -10.55 -9.30
CA ALA A 94 5.18 -9.65 -8.21
C ALA A 94 6.60 -9.10 -8.41
#